data_AF-A0A6S7GTY8-F1
#
_entry.id   AF-A0A6S7GTY8-F1
#
_cell.length_a   1.000
_cell.length_b   1.000
_cell.length_c   1.000
_cell.angle_alpha   90.00
_cell.angle_beta   90.00
_cell.angle_gamma   90.00
#
_symmetry.space_group_name_H-M   'P 1'
#
loop_
_entity.id
_entity.type
_entity.pdbx_description
1 polymer ?
#
loop_
_entity_poly.entity_id
_entity_poly.type
_entity_poly.pdbx_seq_one_letter_code
_entity_poly.pdbx_strand_id
1 'polypeptide(L)'
;MKANAHPKDKATFVSKATLWWIVNLLWRGNLKPLNHDDLDPVREEDRAHYRNKQFEKIWRNEKISAHKKKTKAKLWKAMLKYFTWKEYAFLSFTCFLAVSGNTLYRYSVLKLIYALKISVDHGLQSRNQYLVNVWGIIIGNLLENFGIRHFNLITPTLGIKSRAAVVNLIYQKVSILITLIAYPLKDYFTKRQYNHMLWKLVSYLCTV
;
A
#
# COMPACT_ATOMS: atom_id res chain seq x y z
N MET A 1 7.67 -21.54 -19.81
CA MET A 1 7.12 -21.46 -18.44
C MET A 1 5.70 -20.92 -18.52
N LYS A 2 4.67 -21.69 -18.17
CA LYS A 2 3.29 -21.18 -18.10
C LYS A 2 3.22 -20.21 -16.92
N ALA A 3 2.97 -18.93 -17.17
CA ALA A 3 2.75 -17.96 -16.12
C ALA A 3 1.44 -18.31 -15.40
N ASN A 4 1.53 -18.90 -14.22
CA ASN A 4 0.36 -19.18 -13.40
C ASN A 4 -0.26 -17.84 -12.97
N ALA A 5 -1.56 -17.68 -13.23
CA ALA A 5 -2.27 -16.47 -12.84
C ALA A 5 -2.34 -16.36 -11.31
N HIS A 6 -2.05 -15.16 -10.79
CA HIS A 6 -1.92 -14.90 -9.36
C HIS A 6 -3.22 -15.27 -8.61
N PRO A 7 -3.15 -15.98 -7.46
CA PRO A 7 -4.33 -16.51 -6.76
C PRO A 7 -5.32 -15.41 -6.33
N LYS A 8 -4.82 -14.22 -6.00
CA LYS A 8 -5.64 -13.03 -5.72
C LYS A 8 -6.58 -12.66 -6.87
N ASP A 9 -6.24 -12.92 -8.12
CA ASP A 9 -7.09 -12.55 -9.27
C ASP A 9 -8.24 -13.54 -9.44
N LYS A 10 -8.02 -14.81 -9.10
CA LYS A 10 -9.05 -15.86 -9.08
C LYS A 10 -9.92 -15.84 -7.82
N ALA A 11 -9.50 -15.14 -6.78
CA ALA A 11 -10.19 -15.12 -5.50
C ALA A 11 -11.53 -14.36 -5.57
N THR A 12 -12.56 -14.93 -4.93
CA THR A 12 -13.87 -14.31 -4.72
C THR A 12 -13.75 -13.07 -3.83
N PHE A 13 -14.77 -12.22 -3.83
CA PHE A 13 -14.79 -11.01 -2.99
C PHE A 13 -14.58 -11.33 -1.51
N VAL A 14 -15.24 -12.38 -1.00
CA VAL A 14 -15.09 -12.83 0.40
C VAL A 14 -13.66 -13.29 0.67
N SER A 15 -13.07 -14.09 -0.23
CA SER A 15 -11.68 -14.55 -0.10
C SER A 15 -10.66 -13.39 -0.10
N LYS A 16 -10.93 -12.33 -0.87
CA LYS A 16 -10.12 -11.11 -0.86
C LYS A 16 -10.27 -10.34 0.46
N ALA A 17 -11.49 -10.24 0.98
CA ALA A 17 -11.77 -9.57 2.24
C ALA A 17 -11.16 -10.32 3.43
N THR A 18 -11.24 -11.65 3.48
CA THR A 18 -10.67 -12.43 4.59
C THR A 18 -9.19 -12.79 4.40
N LEU A 19 -8.55 -12.28 3.34
CA LEU A 19 -7.19 -12.65 2.93
C LEU A 19 -6.98 -14.16 2.75
N TRP A 20 -8.06 -14.92 2.54
CA TRP A 20 -8.00 -16.37 2.45
C TRP A 20 -7.10 -16.88 1.32
N TRP A 21 -6.96 -16.07 0.26
CA TRP A 21 -6.10 -16.40 -0.88
C TRP A 21 -4.61 -16.58 -0.51
N ILE A 22 -4.13 -16.01 0.60
CA ILE A 22 -2.74 -16.18 1.06
C ILE A 22 -2.55 -17.38 1.99
N VAL A 23 -3.64 -17.94 2.55
CA VAL A 23 -3.59 -19.03 3.54
C VAL A 23 -2.87 -20.25 2.99
N ASN A 24 -3.11 -20.60 1.72
CA ASN A 24 -2.43 -21.71 1.05
C ASN A 24 -0.91 -21.51 0.96
N LEU A 25 -0.46 -20.27 0.77
CA LEU A 25 0.97 -19.94 0.73
C LEU A 25 1.59 -20.06 2.12
N LEU A 26 0.90 -19.54 3.15
CA LEU A 26 1.32 -19.64 4.54
C LEU A 26 1.41 -21.10 5.01
N TRP A 27 0.43 -21.92 4.64
CA TRP A 27 0.44 -23.35 4.97
C TRP A 27 1.65 -24.08 4.36
N ARG A 28 1.96 -23.82 3.09
CA ARG A 28 3.16 -24.37 2.45
C ARG A 28 4.45 -23.94 3.16
N GLY A 29 4.51 -22.69 3.61
CA GLY A 29 5.66 -22.18 4.36
C GLY A 29 5.82 -22.72 5.77
N ASN A 30 4.71 -23.13 6.37
CA ASN A 30 4.74 -23.84 7.64
C ASN A 30 5.28 -25.27 7.48
N LEU A 31 5.06 -25.90 6.33
CA LEU A 31 5.51 -27.27 6.06
C LEU A 31 6.93 -27.36 5.52
N LYS A 32 7.34 -26.42 4.66
CA LYS A 32 8.68 -26.37 4.06
C LYS A 32 9.16 -24.93 3.90
N PRO A 33 10.48 -24.67 3.98
CA PRO A 33 11.01 -23.35 3.63
C PRO A 33 10.65 -23.01 2.18
N LEU A 34 10.14 -21.80 1.94
CA LEU A 34 9.77 -21.34 0.60
C LEU A 34 11.02 -21.02 -0.21
N ASN A 35 11.06 -21.55 -1.44
CA ASN A 35 11.98 -21.09 -2.47
C ASN A 35 11.31 -20.05 -3.37
N HIS A 36 12.12 -19.30 -4.14
CA HIS A 36 11.59 -18.30 -5.08
C HIS A 36 10.67 -18.93 -6.14
N ASP A 37 10.90 -20.18 -6.51
CA ASP A 37 10.06 -20.91 -7.46
C ASP A 37 8.68 -21.30 -6.90
N ASP A 38 8.52 -21.31 -5.57
CA ASP A 38 7.25 -21.59 -4.88
C ASP A 38 6.33 -20.35 -4.79
N LEU A 39 6.85 -19.17 -5.14
CA LEU A 39 6.12 -17.91 -5.08
C LEU A 39 5.37 -17.64 -6.38
N ASP A 40 4.11 -17.20 -6.26
CA ASP A 40 3.33 -16.78 -7.41
C ASP A 40 3.96 -15.52 -8.06
N PRO A 41 3.93 -15.42 -9.40
CA PRO A 41 4.51 -14.27 -10.09
C PRO A 41 3.77 -12.99 -9.71
N VAL A 42 4.52 -11.89 -9.62
CA VAL A 42 3.94 -10.56 -9.35
C VAL A 42 2.89 -10.25 -10.40
N ARG A 43 1.72 -9.81 -9.91
CA ARG A 43 0.59 -9.44 -10.74
C ARG A 43 0.93 -8.32 -11.71
N GLU A 44 0.39 -8.37 -12.92
CA GLU A 44 0.72 -7.42 -14.00
C GLU A 44 0.55 -5.95 -13.57
N GLU A 45 -0.55 -5.64 -12.88
CA GLU A 45 -0.81 -4.28 -12.40
C GLU A 45 0.16 -3.79 -11.31
N ASP A 46 0.81 -4.71 -10.60
CA ASP A 46 1.77 -4.42 -9.54
C ASP A 46 3.22 -4.50 -10.06
N ARG A 47 3.44 -4.89 -11.34
CA ARG A 47 4.77 -4.88 -11.96
C ARG A 47 5.30 -3.45 -12.10
N ALA A 48 6.58 -3.28 -11.77
CA ALA A 48 7.26 -1.99 -11.79
C ALA A 48 7.15 -1.31 -13.16
N HIS A 49 7.36 -2.03 -14.25
CA HIS A 49 7.26 -1.47 -15.60
C HIS A 49 5.89 -0.83 -15.89
N TYR A 50 4.80 -1.53 -15.57
CA TYR A 50 3.44 -1.02 -15.77
C TYR A 50 3.18 0.22 -14.91
N ARG A 51 3.50 0.14 -13.61
CA ARG A 51 3.29 1.24 -12.66
C ARG A 51 4.14 2.47 -12.98
N ASN A 52 5.39 2.27 -13.39
CA ASN A 52 6.30 3.34 -13.79
C ASN A 52 5.79 4.06 -15.03
N LYS A 53 5.32 3.33 -16.05
CA LYS A 53 4.74 3.93 -17.26
C LYS A 53 3.51 4.79 -16.95
N GLN A 54 2.64 4.32 -16.04
CA GLN A 54 1.49 5.10 -15.57
C GLN A 54 1.93 6.36 -14.83
N PHE A 55 2.87 6.22 -13.89
CA PHE A 55 3.39 7.35 -13.13
C PHE A 55 4.05 8.41 -14.03
N GLU A 56 4.86 7.98 -15.01
CA GLU A 56 5.46 8.89 -15.99
C GLU A 56 4.43 9.66 -16.79
N LYS A 57 3.33 9.02 -17.21
CA LYS A 57 2.24 9.68 -17.92
C LYS A 57 1.62 10.78 -17.05
N ILE A 58 1.37 10.49 -15.77
CA ILE A 58 0.85 11.46 -14.80
C ILE A 58 1.83 12.60 -14.60
N TRP A 59 3.12 12.31 -14.48
CA TRP A 59 4.17 13.31 -14.32
C TRP A 59 4.33 14.22 -15.55
N ARG A 60 4.27 13.64 -16.76
CA ARG A 60 4.25 14.41 -18.02
C ARG A 60 3.04 15.34 -18.07
N ASN A 61 1.85 14.84 -17.75
CA ASN A 61 0.62 15.63 -17.74
C ASN A 61 0.66 16.76 -16.71
N GLU A 62 1.24 16.54 -15.53
CA GLU A 62 1.39 17.59 -14.52
C GLU A 62 2.39 18.66 -14.99
N LYS A 63 3.50 18.28 -15.64
CA LYS A 63 4.43 19.25 -16.26
C LYS A 63 3.77 20.10 -17.34
N ILE A 64 3.00 19.48 -18.24
CA ILE A 64 2.25 20.20 -19.28
C ILE A 64 1.24 21.17 -18.64
N SER A 65 0.51 20.71 -17.62
CA SER A 65 -0.46 21.54 -16.90
C SER A 65 0.19 22.71 -16.17
N ALA A 66 1.34 22.47 -15.53
CA ALA A 66 2.10 23.50 -14.84
C ALA A 66 2.65 24.55 -15.81
N HIS A 67 3.17 24.12 -16.97
CA HIS A 67 3.62 25.00 -18.04
C HIS A 67 2.47 25.89 -18.56
N LYS A 68 1.30 25.31 -18.84
CA LYS A 68 0.11 26.08 -19.26
C LYS A 68 -0.31 27.12 -18.23
N LYS A 69 -0.16 26.80 -16.94
CA LYS A 69 -0.50 27.69 -15.81
C LYS A 69 0.64 28.64 -15.42
N LYS A 70 1.78 28.63 -16.12
CA LYS A 70 3.01 29.37 -15.74
C LYS A 70 3.44 29.11 -14.28
N THR A 71 3.22 27.89 -13.79
CA THR A 71 3.57 27.48 -12.42
C THR A 71 4.61 26.36 -12.43
N LYS A 72 5.30 26.14 -11.31
CA LYS A 72 6.22 25.01 -11.14
C LYS A 72 5.44 23.71 -10.95
N ALA A 73 5.85 22.64 -11.64
CA ALA A 73 5.29 21.31 -11.44
C ALA A 73 5.63 20.79 -10.03
N LYS A 74 4.64 20.24 -9.32
CA LYS A 74 4.80 19.77 -7.94
C LYS A 74 4.65 18.25 -7.88
N LEU A 75 5.66 17.57 -7.33
CA LEU A 75 5.70 16.10 -7.26
C LEU A 75 4.55 15.54 -6.42
N TRP A 76 4.26 16.14 -5.27
CA TRP A 76 3.18 15.67 -4.38
C TRP A 76 1.81 15.61 -5.08
N LYS A 77 1.55 16.55 -6.00
CA LYS A 77 0.30 16.58 -6.76
C LYS A 77 0.23 15.47 -7.81
N ALA A 78 1.37 15.10 -8.41
CA ALA A 78 1.47 13.92 -9.26
C ALA A 78 1.31 12.62 -8.46
N MET A 79 1.87 12.55 -7.25
CA MET A 79 1.71 11.42 -6.34
C MET A 79 0.25 11.23 -5.89
N LEU A 80 -0.48 12.30 -5.59
CA LEU A 80 -1.91 12.22 -5.26
C LEU A 80 -2.74 11.69 -6.44
N LYS A 81 -2.39 12.06 -7.68
CA LYS A 81 -3.04 11.55 -8.90
C LYS A 81 -2.63 10.13 -9.25
N TYR A 82 -1.49 9.66 -8.77
CA TYR A 82 -0.98 8.31 -9.01
C TYR A 82 -1.80 7.26 -8.26
N PHE A 83 -2.27 7.59 -7.06
CA PHE A 83 -3.22 6.73 -6.36
C PHE A 83 -4.58 6.78 -7.03
N THR A 84 -5.17 5.61 -7.28
CA THR A 84 -6.50 5.55 -7.90
C THR A 84 -7.54 6.02 -6.88
N TRP A 85 -8.57 6.76 -7.31
CA TRP A 85 -9.68 7.17 -6.43
C TRP A 85 -10.27 5.99 -5.64
N LYS A 86 -10.31 4.80 -6.25
CA LYS A 86 -10.73 3.54 -5.60
C LYS A 86 -9.83 3.14 -4.43
N GLU A 87 -8.50 3.25 -4.57
CA GLU A 87 -7.55 2.92 -3.49
C GLU A 87 -7.72 3.92 -2.33
N TYR A 88 -7.89 5.20 -2.63
CA TYR A 88 -8.13 6.23 -1.62
C TYR A 88 -9.48 6.06 -0.91
N ALA A 89 -10.56 5.83 -1.66
CA ALA A 89 -11.89 5.58 -1.10
C ALA A 89 -11.90 4.34 -0.21
N PHE A 90 -11.22 3.26 -0.63
CA PHE A 90 -11.12 2.05 0.18
C PHE A 90 -10.31 2.26 1.46
N LEU A 91 -9.19 2.98 1.39
CA LEU A 91 -8.41 3.37 2.57
C LEU A 91 -9.25 4.20 3.55
N SER A 92 -9.93 5.23 3.05
CA SER A 92 -10.80 6.10 3.85
C SER A 92 -11.94 5.32 4.49
N PHE A 93 -12.57 4.40 3.76
CA PHE A 93 -13.62 3.53 4.27
C PHE A 93 -13.13 2.63 5.41
N THR A 94 -11.95 1.99 5.25
CA THR A 94 -11.39 1.12 6.31
C THR A 94 -10.98 1.90 7.56
N CYS A 95 -10.45 3.12 7.39
CA CYS A 95 -10.17 4.03 8.49
C CYS A 95 -11.45 4.47 9.21
N PHE A 96 -12.50 4.79 8.45
CA PHE A 96 -13.80 5.13 9.02
C PHE A 96 -14.39 3.98 9.83
N LEU A 97 -14.32 2.74 9.33
CA LEU A 97 -14.75 1.54 10.09
C LEU A 97 -13.94 1.35 11.38
N ALA A 98 -12.62 1.57 11.34
CA ALA A 98 -11.77 1.46 12.52
C ALA A 98 -12.17 2.49 13.60
N VAL A 99 -12.32 3.76 13.21
CA VAL A 99 -12.66 4.85 14.14
C VAL A 99 -14.08 4.71 14.68
N SER A 100 -15.04 4.40 13.81
CA SER A 100 -16.43 4.19 14.23
C SER A 100 -16.58 2.97 15.13
N GLY A 101 -15.91 1.85 14.79
CA GLY A 101 -15.89 0.64 15.62
C GLY A 101 -15.35 0.90 17.03
N ASN A 102 -14.19 1.55 17.13
CA ASN A 102 -13.58 1.94 18.40
C ASN A 102 -14.47 2.91 19.20
N THR A 103 -15.16 3.84 18.52
CA THR A 103 -16.09 4.78 19.16
C THR A 103 -17.32 4.05 19.72
N LEU A 104 -17.90 3.12 18.94
CA LEU A 104 -19.03 2.29 19.37
C LEU A 104 -18.66 1.37 20.52
N TYR A 105 -17.48 0.74 20.45
CA TYR A 105 -16.94 -0.10 21.52
C TYR A 105 -16.83 0.71 22.82
N ARG A 106 -16.12 1.85 22.81
CA ARG A 106 -15.94 2.70 23.99
C ARG A 106 -17.28 3.20 24.55
N TYR A 107 -18.18 3.66 23.68
CA TYR A 107 -19.51 4.13 24.08
C TYR A 107 -20.31 3.02 24.78
N SER A 108 -20.31 1.81 24.22
CA SER A 108 -21.06 0.67 24.76
C SER A 108 -20.49 0.20 26.10
N VAL A 109 -19.16 0.17 26.24
CA VAL A 109 -18.49 -0.14 27.52
C VAL A 109 -18.83 0.90 28.59
N LEU A 110 -18.75 2.19 28.27
CA LEU A 110 -19.07 3.27 29.21
C LEU A 110 -20.53 3.19 29.68
N LYS A 111 -21.47 2.96 28.76
CA LYS A 111 -22.89 2.75 29.10
C LYS A 111 -23.10 1.53 29.97
N LEU A 112 -22.40 0.43 29.72
CA LEU A 112 -22.50 -0.78 30.53
C LEU A 112 -22.03 -0.53 31.96
N ILE A 113 -20.88 0.12 32.14
CA ILE A 113 -20.34 0.47 33.47
C ILE A 113 -21.31 1.39 34.22
N TYR A 114 -21.86 2.39 33.54
CA TYR A 114 -22.84 3.30 34.14
C TYR A 114 -24.13 2.59 34.55
N ALA A 115 -24.66 1.72 33.70
CA ALA A 115 -25.86 0.92 34.00
C ALA A 115 -25.64 -0.06 35.16
N LEU A 116 -24.44 -0.63 35.30
CA LEU A 116 -24.08 -1.47 36.44
C LEU A 116 -24.04 -0.66 37.74
N LYS A 117 -23.43 0.54 37.72
CA LYS A 117 -23.39 1.42 38.89
C LYS A 117 -24.78 1.78 39.39
N ILE A 118 -25.69 2.15 38.49
CA ILE A 118 -27.09 2.45 38.84
C ILE A 118 -27.80 1.24 39.42
N SER A 119 -27.56 0.04 38.85
CA SER A 119 -28.24 -1.16 39.35
C SER A 119 -27.86 -1.57 40.75
N VAL A 120 -26.64 -1.23 41.17
CA VAL A 120 -26.18 -1.45 42.56
C VAL A 120 -26.90 -0.51 43.52
N ASP A 121 -27.21 0.72 43.09
CA ASP A 121 -27.77 1.78 43.95
C ASP A 121 -29.32 1.78 44.01
N HIS A 122 -29.98 1.43 42.90
CA HIS A 122 -31.44 1.58 42.74
C HIS A 122 -32.16 0.30 42.25
N GLY A 123 -31.46 -0.84 42.16
CA GLY A 123 -32.03 -2.11 41.69
C GLY A 123 -31.89 -2.37 40.18
N LEU A 124 -32.12 -3.61 39.76
CA LEU A 124 -31.82 -4.09 38.40
C LEU A 124 -32.57 -3.31 37.31
N GLN A 125 -31.80 -2.66 36.42
CA GLN A 125 -32.32 -2.09 35.18
C GLN A 125 -32.79 -3.21 34.23
N SER A 126 -33.55 -2.86 33.18
CA SER A 126 -34.13 -3.86 32.26
C SER A 126 -33.05 -4.75 31.61
N ARG A 127 -33.25 -6.08 31.66
CA ARG A 127 -32.34 -7.10 31.08
C ARG A 127 -31.97 -6.81 29.63
N ASN A 128 -32.90 -6.25 28.87
CA ASN A 128 -32.71 -5.95 27.46
C ASN A 128 -31.67 -4.84 27.23
N GLN A 129 -31.54 -3.88 28.15
CA GLN A 129 -30.57 -2.79 28.01
C GLN A 129 -29.13 -3.28 28.18
N TYR A 130 -28.88 -4.21 29.10
CA TYR A 130 -27.57 -4.85 29.26
C TYR A 130 -27.20 -5.68 28.03
N LEU A 131 -28.15 -6.45 27.48
CA LEU A 131 -27.92 -7.24 26.26
C LEU A 131 -27.54 -6.34 25.07
N VAL A 132 -28.24 -5.22 24.88
CA VAL A 132 -27.90 -4.25 23.82
C VAL A 132 -26.48 -3.69 23.98
N ASN A 133 -26.09 -3.34 25.21
CA ASN A 133 -24.74 -2.84 25.47
C ASN A 133 -23.67 -3.91 25.17
N VAL A 134 -23.89 -5.18 25.57
CA VAL A 134 -22.97 -6.28 25.29
C VAL A 134 -22.86 -6.56 23.79
N TRP A 135 -23.97 -6.57 23.06
CA TRP A 135 -23.95 -6.69 21.60
C TRP A 135 -23.21 -5.52 20.95
N GLY A 136 -23.39 -4.29 21.46
CA GLY A 136 -22.65 -3.11 21.03
C GLY A 136 -21.13 -3.25 21.20
N ILE A 137 -20.67 -3.86 22.29
CA ILE A 137 -19.26 -4.17 22.53
C ILE A 137 -18.74 -5.15 21.48
N ILE A 138 -19.45 -6.26 21.25
CA ILE A 138 -19.04 -7.30 20.30
C ILE A 138 -18.96 -6.74 18.89
N ILE A 139 -20.01 -6.04 18.45
CA ILE A 139 -20.09 -5.45 17.10
C ILE A 139 -19.02 -4.36 16.93
N GLY A 140 -18.85 -3.47 17.92
CA GLY A 140 -17.83 -2.42 17.88
C GLY A 140 -16.42 -2.99 17.74
N ASN A 141 -16.10 -4.04 18.51
CA ASN A 141 -14.80 -4.70 18.50
C ASN A 141 -14.52 -5.43 17.15
N LEU A 142 -15.54 -6.08 16.57
CA LEU A 142 -15.42 -6.70 15.25
C LEU A 142 -15.16 -5.65 14.15
N LEU A 143 -15.91 -4.55 14.16
CA LEU A 143 -15.72 -3.44 13.19
C LEU A 143 -14.33 -2.81 13.32
N GLU A 144 -13.87 -2.56 14.55
CA GLU A 144 -12.56 -2.00 14.82
C GLU A 144 -11.45 -2.90 14.31
N ASN A 145 -11.46 -4.18 14.69
CA ASN A 145 -10.42 -5.12 14.27
C ASN A 145 -10.40 -5.28 12.75
N PHE A 146 -11.57 -5.43 12.13
CA PHE A 146 -11.66 -5.51 10.68
C PHE A 146 -11.07 -4.26 10.02
N GLY A 147 -11.47 -3.06 10.47
CA GLY A 147 -10.96 -1.79 9.97
C GLY A 147 -9.44 -1.65 10.11
N ILE A 148 -8.89 -1.87 11.31
CA ILE A 148 -7.46 -1.74 11.60
C ILE A 148 -6.63 -2.74 10.79
N ARG A 149 -7.06 -4.01 10.69
CA ARG A 149 -6.30 -5.04 9.96
C ARG A 149 -6.22 -4.72 8.48
N HIS A 150 -7.34 -4.29 7.87
CA HIS A 150 -7.34 -3.87 6.48
C HIS A 150 -6.53 -2.60 6.24
N PHE A 151 -6.65 -1.61 7.13
CA PHE A 151 -5.87 -0.39 7.04
C PHE A 151 -4.36 -0.67 7.10
N ASN A 152 -3.93 -1.55 8.02
CA ASN A 152 -2.54 -1.96 8.18
C ASN A 152 -2.01 -2.82 7.02
N LEU A 153 -2.87 -3.43 6.22
CA LEU A 153 -2.45 -4.13 5.00
C LEU A 153 -2.31 -3.17 3.80
N ILE A 154 -3.25 -2.25 3.65
CA ILE A 154 -3.33 -1.35 2.49
C ILE A 154 -2.23 -0.28 2.59
N THR A 155 -2.06 0.33 3.75
CA THR A 155 -1.16 1.47 3.95
C THR A 155 0.29 1.16 3.57
N PRO A 156 0.91 0.04 4.03
CA PRO A 156 2.27 -0.31 3.61
C PRO A 156 2.36 -0.63 2.12
N THR A 157 1.33 -1.26 1.55
CA THR A 157 1.29 -1.56 0.11
C THR A 157 1.32 -0.27 -0.73
N LEU A 158 0.58 0.76 -0.32
CA LEU A 158 0.61 2.08 -0.95
C LEU A 158 1.96 2.78 -0.75
N GLY A 159 2.59 2.62 0.41
CA GLY A 159 3.94 3.12 0.70
C GLY A 159 5.03 2.47 -0.15
N ILE A 160 4.96 1.15 -0.38
CA ILE A 160 5.89 0.44 -1.27
C ILE A 160 5.73 0.95 -2.70
N LYS A 161 4.48 1.11 -3.17
CA LYS A 161 4.18 1.65 -4.50
C LYS A 161 4.69 3.07 -4.68
N SER A 162 4.57 3.92 -3.66
CA SER A 162 5.04 5.32 -3.72
C SER A 162 6.55 5.41 -3.74
N ARG A 163 7.24 4.66 -2.86
CA ARG A 163 8.71 4.57 -2.83
C ARG A 163 9.24 4.09 -4.18
N ALA A 164 8.70 3.00 -4.72
CA ALA A 164 9.12 2.46 -6.01
C ALA A 164 9.00 3.49 -7.15
N ALA A 165 7.91 4.26 -7.19
CA ALA A 165 7.71 5.30 -8.20
C ALA A 165 8.75 6.44 -8.08
N VAL A 166 9.05 6.90 -6.87
CA VAL A 166 10.04 7.95 -6.63
C VAL A 166 11.45 7.48 -6.97
N VAL A 167 11.83 6.27 -6.55
CA VAL A 167 13.13 5.68 -6.88
C VAL A 167 13.30 5.55 -8.40
N ASN A 168 12.27 5.08 -9.10
CA ASN A 168 12.30 4.99 -10.55
C ASN A 168 12.49 6.37 -11.22
N LEU A 169 11.83 7.42 -10.73
CA LEU A 169 12.03 8.78 -11.25
C LEU A 169 13.47 9.26 -11.05
N ILE A 170 14.04 9.03 -9.87
CA ILE A 170 15.42 9.41 -9.57
C ILE A 170 16.36 8.66 -10.50
N TYR A 171 16.17 7.35 -10.66
CA TYR A 171 16.96 6.51 -11.55
C TYR A 171 16.95 7.03 -12.99
N GLN A 172 15.79 7.39 -13.53
CA GLN A 172 15.68 7.97 -14.88
C GLN A 172 16.43 9.29 -15.02
N LYS A 173 16.35 10.16 -14.00
CA LYS A 173 17.05 11.45 -14.00
C LYS A 173 18.56 11.27 -13.94
N VAL A 174 19.03 10.39 -13.07
CA VAL A 174 20.44 10.07 -12.88
C VAL A 174 21.01 9.40 -14.13
N SER A 175 20.27 8.45 -14.73
CA SER A 175 20.68 7.77 -15.96
C SER A 175 20.87 8.76 -17.12
N ILE A 176 19.96 9.73 -17.28
CA ILE A 176 20.11 10.79 -18.29
C ILE A 176 21.33 11.67 -17.99
N LEU A 177 21.51 12.08 -16.73
CA LEU A 177 22.65 12.91 -16.32
C LEU A 177 23.99 12.22 -16.60
N ILE A 178 24.11 10.94 -16.22
CA ILE A 178 25.30 10.13 -16.48
C ILE A 178 25.54 10.00 -17.97
N THR A 179 24.49 9.74 -18.75
CA THR A 179 24.62 9.67 -20.22
C THR A 179 25.14 10.99 -20.78
N LEU A 180 24.62 12.14 -20.31
CA LEU A 180 25.07 13.46 -20.75
C LEU A 180 26.52 13.77 -20.35
N ILE A 181 26.98 13.36 -19.17
CA ILE A 181 28.37 13.56 -18.71
C ILE A 181 29.33 12.58 -19.42
N ALA A 182 28.90 11.33 -19.60
CA ALA A 182 29.73 10.29 -20.21
C ALA A 182 29.83 10.46 -21.74
N TYR A 183 28.81 11.02 -22.40
CA TYR A 183 28.82 11.21 -23.86
C TYR A 183 30.04 11.99 -24.37
N PRO A 184 30.40 13.18 -23.85
CA PRO A 184 31.59 13.89 -24.29
C PRO A 184 32.90 13.19 -23.91
N LEU A 185 32.92 12.36 -22.86
CA LEU A 185 34.11 11.61 -22.43
C LEU A 185 34.39 10.39 -23.33
N LYS A 186 33.42 9.97 -24.15
CA LYS A 186 33.56 8.85 -25.07
C LYS A 186 34.64 9.09 -26.14
N ASP A 187 34.82 10.35 -26.54
CA ASP A 187 35.81 10.72 -27.57
C ASP A 187 37.23 10.83 -27.00
N TYR A 188 37.38 10.94 -25.67
CA TYR A 188 38.68 11.08 -24.99
C TYR A 188 39.22 9.80 -24.37
N PHE A 189 38.38 8.79 -24.11
CA PHE A 189 38.78 7.55 -23.42
C PHE A 189 38.67 6.32 -24.31
N THR A 190 39.63 5.40 -24.18
CA THR A 190 39.57 4.09 -24.84
C THR A 190 38.34 3.30 -24.35
N LYS A 191 37.75 2.49 -25.24
CA LYS A 191 36.51 1.72 -24.97
C LYS A 191 36.54 0.91 -23.66
N ARG A 192 37.72 0.43 -23.26
CA ARG A 192 37.94 -0.31 -21.99
C ARG A 192 37.86 0.59 -20.76
N GLN A 193 38.46 1.79 -20.82
CA GLN A 193 38.41 2.77 -19.73
C GLN A 193 36.99 3.37 -19.57
N TYR A 194 36.32 3.65 -20.69
CA TYR A 194 34.94 4.15 -20.70
C TYR A 194 33.96 3.16 -20.04
N ASN A 195 34.04 1.87 -20.41
CA ASN A 195 33.19 0.83 -19.83
C ASN A 195 33.47 0.63 -18.33
N HIS A 196 34.74 0.72 -17.91
CA HIS A 196 35.09 0.59 -16.49
C HIS A 196 34.59 1.78 -15.64
N MET A 197 34.63 3.01 -16.19
CA MET A 197 34.08 4.20 -15.53
C MET A 197 32.55 4.11 -15.37
N LEU A 198 31.85 3.70 -16.43
CA LEU A 198 30.40 3.45 -16.38
C LEU A 198 30.06 2.37 -15.35
N TRP A 199 30.83 1.27 -15.31
CA TRP A 199 30.59 0.18 -14.37
C TRP A 199 30.77 0.63 -12.92
N LYS A 200 31.80 1.43 -12.61
CA LYS A 200 31.97 2.04 -11.28
C LYS A 200 30.80 2.95 -10.91
N LEU A 201 30.36 3.82 -11.81
CA LEU A 201 29.22 4.73 -11.55
C LEU A 201 27.92 3.96 -11.28
N VAL A 202 27.64 2.92 -12.06
CA VAL A 202 26.48 2.04 -11.85
C VAL A 202 26.60 1.27 -10.53
N SER A 203 27.78 0.74 -10.21
CA SER A 203 28.04 0.02 -8.96
C SER A 203 27.80 0.92 -7.73
N TYR A 204 28.28 2.16 -7.75
CA TYR A 204 28.07 3.11 -6.65
C TYR A 204 26.59 3.44 -6.43
N LEU A 205 25.80 3.51 -7.51
CA LEU A 205 24.36 3.77 -7.46
C LEU A 205 23.53 2.57 -7.01
N CYS A 206 24.01 1.34 -7.21
CA CYS A 206 23.33 0.13 -6.74
C CYS A 206 23.59 -0.18 -5.25
N THR A 207 24.63 0.40 -4.65
CA THR A 207 24.96 0.23 -3.22
C THR A 207 24.25 1.20 -2.26
N VAL A 208 23.45 2.15 -2.76
CA VAL A 208 22.70 3.14 -1.97
C VAL A 208 21.20 2.91 -2.10
#